data_AF-A0A1V4GZM2-F1
#
_entry.id   AF-A0A1V4GZM2-F1
#
_cell.length_a   1.000
_cell.length_b   1.000
_cell.length_c   1.000
_cell.angle_alpha   90.00
_cell.angle_beta   90.00
_cell.angle_gamma   90.00
#
_symmetry.space_group_name_H-M   'P 1'
#
loop_
_entity.id
_entity.type
_entity.pdbx_description
1 polymer ?
#
loop_
_entity_poly.entity_id
_entity_poly.type
_entity_poly.pdbx_seq_one_letter_code
_entity_poly.pdbx_strand_id
1 'polypeptide(L)'
;SLTQLAIELDISNPALLSTWLKFYQSFGIIGLTFKPKGRPKGNKTMNKTTNNKAQPIKADKDKSRDELLNELLEFKVERDILKKLIALTQHKAQKPTIKKKP
;
A
#
# COMPACT_ATOMS: atom_id res chain seq x y z
N SER A 1 -2.70 23.56 -13.28
CA SER A 1 -3.25 24.21 -12.06
C SER A 1 -3.91 23.15 -11.19
N LEU A 2 -3.90 23.32 -9.86
CA LEU A 2 -4.55 22.40 -8.92
C LEU A 2 -6.06 22.24 -9.18
N THR A 3 -6.69 23.31 -9.67
CA THR A 3 -8.11 23.34 -10.06
C THR A 3 -8.40 22.44 -11.26
N GLN A 4 -7.55 22.47 -12.28
CA GLN A 4 -7.68 21.61 -13.46
C GLN A 4 -7.58 20.13 -13.09
N LEU A 5 -6.61 19.79 -12.23
CA LEU A 5 -6.42 18.42 -11.76
C LEU A 5 -7.61 17.94 -10.90
N ALA A 6 -8.22 18.83 -10.13
CA ALA A 6 -9.43 18.48 -9.37
C ALA A 6 -10.61 18.15 -10.28
N ILE A 7 -10.76 18.85 -11.42
CA ILE A 7 -11.80 18.56 -12.41
C ILE A 7 -11.55 17.21 -13.08
N GLU A 8 -10.30 16.93 -13.48
CA GLU A 8 -9.91 15.66 -14.11
C GLU A 8 -10.12 14.45 -13.19
N LEU A 9 -9.93 14.63 -11.87
CA LEU A 9 -10.12 13.61 -10.85
C LEU A 9 -11.54 13.55 -10.26
N ASP A 10 -12.48 14.34 -10.81
CA ASP A 10 -13.86 14.46 -10.34
C ASP A 10 -13.98 14.81 -8.83
N ILE A 11 -13.08 15.67 -8.36
CA ILE A 11 -13.04 16.15 -6.97
C ILE A 11 -13.76 17.49 -6.89
N SER A 12 -14.90 17.50 -6.18
CA SER A 12 -15.76 18.68 -6.02
C SER A 12 -15.05 19.90 -5.38
N ASN A 13 -14.06 19.68 -4.52
CA ASN A 13 -13.36 20.75 -3.81
C ASN A 13 -11.85 20.81 -4.15
N PRO A 14 -11.39 21.76 -4.99
CA PRO A 14 -9.96 21.89 -5.32
C PRO A 14 -9.08 22.31 -4.13
N ALA A 15 -9.65 22.96 -3.10
CA ALA A 15 -8.91 23.30 -1.88
C ALA A 15 -8.54 22.06 -1.05
N LEU A 16 -9.31 20.97 -1.19
CA LEU A 16 -8.99 19.68 -0.57
C LEU A 16 -7.66 19.13 -1.10
N LEU A 17 -7.44 19.24 -2.41
CA LEU A 17 -6.21 18.78 -3.05
C LEU A 17 -4.99 19.58 -2.58
N SER A 18 -5.14 20.89 -2.38
CA SER A 18 -4.09 21.76 -1.83
C SER A 18 -3.73 21.36 -0.41
N THR A 19 -4.74 21.03 0.38
CA THR A 19 -4.58 20.60 1.77
C THR A 19 -3.87 19.24 1.84
N TRP A 20 -4.28 18.28 1.00
CA TRP A 20 -3.62 16.98 0.90
C TRP A 20 -2.17 17.10 0.44
N LEU A 21 -1.89 17.95 -0.55
CA LEU A 21 -0.53 18.19 -1.01
C LEU A 21 0.36 18.73 0.11
N LYS A 22 -0.12 19.72 0.87
CA LYS A 22 0.60 20.27 2.04
C LYS A 22 0.84 19.20 3.10
N PHE A 23 -0.18 18.41 3.44
CA PHE A 23 -0.02 17.35 4.44
C PHE A 23 0.94 16.26 4.00
N TYR A 24 0.93 15.91 2.72
CA TYR A 24 1.86 14.94 2.16
C TYR A 24 3.30 15.47 2.17
N GLN A 25 3.51 16.75 1.81
CA GLN A 25 4.84 17.36 1.87
C GLN A 25 5.38 17.45 3.30
N SER A 26 4.52 17.74 4.29
CA SER A 26 4.94 17.88 5.69
C SER A 26 5.11 16.56 6.43
N PHE A 27 4.24 15.58 6.18
CA PHE A 27 4.13 14.36 7.00
C PHE A 27 4.18 13.06 6.18
N GLY A 28 4.44 13.14 4.87
CA GLY A 28 4.42 11.99 3.97
C GLY A 28 3.05 11.32 3.90
N ILE A 29 3.06 10.00 3.66
CA ILE A 29 1.82 9.20 3.56
C ILE A 29 1.00 9.23 4.85
N ILE A 30 1.64 9.38 6.02
CA ILE A 30 0.98 9.45 7.33
C ILE A 30 0.06 10.68 7.40
N GLY A 31 0.44 11.78 6.75
CA GLY A 31 -0.37 13.01 6.67
C GLY A 31 -1.69 12.84 5.91
N LEU A 32 -1.79 11.84 5.05
CA LEU A 32 -3.01 11.52 4.28
C LEU A 32 -3.90 10.48 4.97
N THR A 33 -3.47 9.93 6.11
CA THR A 33 -4.27 8.95 6.86
C THR A 33 -5.41 9.61 7.64
N PHE A 34 -6.54 8.93 7.72
CA PHE A 34 -7.70 9.41 8.47
C PHE A 34 -7.39 9.46 9.97
N LYS A 35 -7.35 10.66 10.55
CA LYS A 35 -7.24 10.82 12.00
C LYS A 35 -8.62 10.64 12.65
N PRO A 36 -8.68 9.99 13.84
CA PRO A 36 -9.94 9.85 14.55
C PRO A 36 -10.54 11.23 14.83
N LYS A 37 -11.75 11.45 14.31
CA LYS A 37 -12.48 12.72 14.42
C LYS A 37 -13.06 12.85 15.84
N GLY A 38 -12.76 13.95 16.54
CA GLY A 38 -13.30 14.27 17.87
C GLY A 38 -12.25 14.66 18.91
N ARG A 39 -12.70 15.08 20.10
CA ARG A 39 -11.80 15.36 21.24
C ARG A 39 -11.12 14.05 21.65
N PRO A 40 -9.78 14.02 21.81
CA PRO A 40 -9.12 12.85 22.37
C PRO A 40 -9.78 12.56 23.73
N LYS A 41 -10.22 11.31 23.94
CA LYS A 41 -10.76 10.90 25.25
C LYS A 41 -9.64 11.14 26.25
N GLY A 42 -9.81 12.14 27.11
CA GLY A 42 -8.84 12.47 28.14
C GLY A 42 -8.56 11.23 28.97
N ASN A 43 -7.27 10.88 29.07
CA ASN A 43 -6.66 9.82 29.86
C ASN A 43 -7.62 9.00 30.73
N LYS A 44 -8.35 8.07 30.12
CA LYS A 44 -8.80 6.86 30.80
C LYS A 44 -8.06 5.72 30.14
N THR A 45 -7.07 5.21 30.87
CA THR A 45 -6.40 3.93 30.65
C THR A 45 -7.43 2.88 30.25
N MET A 46 -7.58 2.67 28.96
CA MET A 46 -8.29 1.52 28.43
C MET A 46 -7.26 0.79 27.59
N ASN A 47 -6.73 -0.27 28.19
CA ASN A 47 -5.99 -1.31 27.51
C ASN A 47 -6.92 -1.94 26.47
N LYS A 48 -7.08 -1.30 25.31
CA LYS A 48 -7.69 -1.94 24.16
C LYS A 48 -6.57 -2.67 23.46
N THR A 49 -6.49 -3.96 23.74
CA THR A 49 -5.69 -4.94 23.00
C THR A 49 -6.15 -4.93 21.54
N THR A 50 -5.63 -4.00 20.75
CA THR A 50 -5.57 -4.19 19.32
C THR A 50 -4.42 -5.14 19.07
N ASN A 51 -4.73 -6.42 19.08
CA ASN A 51 -3.91 -7.46 18.47
C ASN A 51 -3.90 -7.25 16.94
N ASN A 52 -3.37 -6.12 16.49
CA ASN A 52 -2.72 -6.02 15.20
C ASN A 52 -1.27 -5.80 15.56
N LYS A 53 -0.54 -6.90 15.77
CA LYS A 53 0.92 -6.87 15.70
C LYS A 53 1.26 -6.64 14.22
N ALA A 54 0.98 -5.43 13.73
CA ALA A 54 1.83 -4.88 12.70
C ALA A 54 3.20 -4.85 13.37
N GLN A 55 4.09 -5.75 12.95
CA GLN A 55 5.49 -5.66 13.32
C GLN A 55 5.88 -4.20 13.07
N PRO A 56 6.52 -3.51 14.03
CA PRO A 56 7.03 -2.19 13.74
C PRO A 56 7.97 -2.35 12.55
N ILE A 57 7.54 -1.85 11.38
CA ILE A 57 8.41 -1.70 10.24
C ILE A 57 9.44 -0.70 10.73
N LYS A 58 10.60 -1.20 11.18
CA LYS A 58 11.73 -0.35 11.52
C LYS A 58 11.90 0.58 10.33
N ALA A 59 11.98 1.88 10.58
CA ALA A 59 12.27 2.81 9.51
C ALA A 59 13.53 2.31 8.79
N ASP A 60 13.57 2.41 7.47
CA ASP A 60 14.66 1.85 6.65
C ASP A 60 16.06 2.34 7.10
N LYS A 61 16.09 3.47 7.81
CA LYS A 61 17.27 4.11 8.40
C LYS A 61 17.84 3.38 9.63
N ASP A 62 17.05 2.51 10.27
CA ASP A 62 17.43 1.78 11.49
C ASP A 62 17.75 0.30 11.22
N LYS A 63 17.64 -0.15 9.95
CA LYS A 63 17.92 -1.53 9.55
C LYS A 63 19.40 -1.74 9.31
N SER A 64 19.92 -2.90 9.69
CA SER A 64 21.28 -3.28 9.31
C SER A 64 21.36 -3.57 7.80
N ARG A 65 22.53 -3.36 7.20
CA ARG A 65 22.79 -3.67 5.78
C ARG A 65 22.37 -5.09 5.40
N ASP A 66 22.61 -6.05 6.29
CA ASP A 66 22.30 -7.46 6.06
C ASP A 66 20.79 -7.73 6.09
N GLU A 67 20.04 -7.04 6.97
CA GLU A 67 18.58 -7.11 7.02
C GLU A 67 17.98 -6.61 5.69
N LEU A 68 18.51 -5.49 5.16
CA LEU A 68 18.04 -4.93 3.90
C LEU A 68 18.32 -5.83 2.69
N LEU A 69 19.47 -6.51 2.68
CA LEU A 69 19.80 -7.49 1.64
C LEU A 69 18.86 -8.70 1.66
N ASN A 70 18.52 -9.18 2.86
CA ASN A 70 17.58 -10.29 3.03
C ASN A 70 16.18 -9.93 2.55
N GLU A 71 15.66 -8.76 2.92
CA GLU A 71 14.37 -8.27 2.42
C GLU A 71 14.37 -8.15 0.89
N LEU A 72 15.45 -7.61 0.31
CA LEU A 72 15.57 -7.49 -1.15
C LEU A 72 15.63 -8.84 -1.85
N LEU A 73 16.24 -9.84 -1.22
CA LEU A 73 16.25 -11.21 -1.72
C LEU A 73 14.84 -11.83 -1.66
N GLU A 74 14.14 -11.66 -0.54
CA GLU A 74 12.76 -12.13 -0.36
C GLU A 74 11.84 -11.53 -1.44
N PHE A 75 11.89 -10.22 -1.65
CA PHE A 75 11.10 -9.55 -2.69
C PHE A 75 11.43 -10.03 -4.11
N LYS A 76 12.71 -10.35 -4.40
CA LYS A 76 13.09 -10.91 -5.71
C LYS A 76 12.48 -12.30 -5.91
N VAL A 77 12.54 -13.16 -4.89
CA VAL A 77 11.95 -14.50 -4.94
C VAL A 77 10.44 -14.42 -5.15
N GLU A 78 9.74 -13.59 -4.38
CA GLU A 78 8.29 -13.41 -4.51
C GLU A 78 7.91 -12.97 -5.93
N ARG A 79 8.59 -11.94 -6.45
CA ARG A 79 8.36 -11.44 -7.80
C ARG A 79 8.59 -12.52 -8.87
N ASP A 80 9.63 -13.34 -8.73
CA ASP A 80 9.96 -14.36 -9.71
C ASP A 80 8.95 -15.53 -9.67
N ILE A 81 8.45 -15.90 -8.48
CA ILE A 81 7.32 -16.83 -8.32
C ILE A 81 6.08 -16.31 -9.02
N LEU A 82 5.72 -15.03 -8.80
CA LEU A 82 4.55 -14.41 -9.44
C LEU A 82 4.66 -14.42 -10.97
N LYS A 83 5.83 -14.10 -11.52
CA LYS A 83 6.09 -14.18 -12.97
C LYS A 83 5.90 -15.61 -13.49
N LYS A 84 6.39 -16.62 -12.76
CA LYS A 84 6.22 -18.03 -13.14
C LYS A 84 4.75 -18.43 -13.14
N LEU A 85 3.98 -18.01 -12.13
CA LEU A 85 2.53 -18.28 -12.06
C LEU A 85 1.76 -17.64 -13.21
N ILE A 86 2.10 -16.39 -13.56
CA ILE A 86 1.53 -15.69 -14.70
C ILE A 86 1.84 -16.46 -15.99
N ALA A 87 3.10 -16.84 -16.22
CA ALA A 87 3.49 -17.61 -17.40
C ALA A 87 2.74 -18.94 -17.51
N LEU A 88 2.59 -19.69 -16.39
CA LEU A 88 1.83 -20.93 -16.37
C LEU A 88 0.35 -20.72 -16.69
N THR A 89 -0.25 -19.66 -16.16
CA THR A 89 -1.65 -19.30 -16.43
C THR A 89 -1.86 -18.94 -17.89
N GLN A 90 -0.96 -18.13 -18.47
CA GLN A 90 -0.98 -17.78 -19.89
C GLN A 90 -0.80 -19.02 -20.78
N HIS A 91 0.16 -19.89 -20.46
CA HIS A 91 0.35 -21.15 -21.20
C HIS A 91 -0.89 -22.06 -21.11
N LYS A 92 -1.58 -22.12 -19.97
CA LYS A 92 -2.83 -22.88 -19.83
C LYS A 92 -3.96 -22.29 -20.68
N ALA A 93 -4.10 -20.96 -20.68
CA ALA A 93 -5.11 -20.27 -21.49
C ALA A 93 -4.86 -20.42 -23.00
N GLN A 94 -3.59 -20.50 -23.41
CA GLN A 94 -3.19 -20.67 -24.81
C GLN A 94 -3.25 -22.14 -25.29
N LYS A 95 -3.38 -23.13 -24.41
CA LYS A 95 -3.58 -24.52 -24.83
C LYS A 95 -5.03 -24.72 -25.30
N PRO A 96 -5.30 -24.95 -26.59
CA PRO A 96 -6.63 -25.29 -27.04
C PRO A 96 -7.06 -26.62 -26.41
N THR A 97 -8.24 -26.65 -25.80
CA THR A 97 -8.87 -27.88 -25.35
C THR A 97 -9.24 -28.70 -26.59
N ILE A 98 -8.41 -29.71 -26.92
CA ILE A 98 -8.74 -30.69 -27.95
C ILE A 98 -9.99 -31.44 -27.47
N LYS A 99 -11.17 -31.00 -27.93
CA LYS A 99 -12.43 -31.69 -27.68
C LYS A 99 -12.36 -33.06 -28.36
N LYS A 100 -12.28 -34.14 -27.57
CA LYS A 100 -12.49 -35.51 -28.06
C LYS A 100 -13.94 -35.61 -28.52
N LYS A 101 -14.12 -35.91 -29.81
CA LYS A 101 -15.40 -36.04 -30.50
C LYS A 101 -15.90 -37.50 -30.37
N PRO A 102 -17.13 -37.76 -29.90
CA PRO A 102 -17.88 -38.95 -30.33
C PRO A 102 -18.47 -38.73 -31.73
#